data_AF-A0A8J4SQW1-F1
#
_entry.id   AF-A0A8J4SQW1-F1
#
_cell.length_a   1.000
_cell.length_b   1.000
_cell.length_c   1.000
_cell.angle_alpha   90.00
_cell.angle_beta   90.00
_cell.angle_gamma   90.00
#
_symmetry.space_group_name_H-M   'P 1'
#
loop_
_entity.id
_entity.type
_entity.pdbx_description
1 polymer ?
#
loop_
_entity_poly.entity_id
_entity_poly.type
_entity_poly.pdbx_seq_one_letter_code
_entity_poly.pdbx_strand_id
1 'polypeptide(L)'
;MKNLLQLSVVVLAVALVPLTWYATLMPLWLSQSGERNDTIYYSQGIGLWLNFTEHVGDANFDPGNSLWIPPQESGADSYSTQCTIQQSFCADAVGELHKQYCQVMEVYCGTAMTFLQLVLSVMAGLSLLVVVWAVHLITTTHCTIADNYLMHLCVFNGVGCLTAAVVWYMCIFRVVLSTTFYKDQLSRCSGNDSGRTCWQIGLCVYLVIVGGVLYPVLAVLVISHVTNKFRRFQQLLRRLYESATVVEVPPPVMDMKSQVLDRSRNDTLQSAEVALDVEEYLASTKLAPLKKHPSAVRLQGTRTAKDDSKLEELEELEEQKQDEPATCPIGV
;
A
#
# COMPACT_ATOMS: atom_id res chain seq x y z
N MET A 1 -5.53 -18.58 -14.05
CA MET A 1 -5.75 -17.22 -13.49
C MET A 1 -5.79 -17.16 -11.95
N LYS A 2 -6.40 -18.11 -11.21
CA LYS A 2 -6.47 -18.06 -9.73
C LYS A 2 -5.10 -17.93 -9.05
N ASN A 3 -4.16 -18.79 -9.45
CA ASN A 3 -2.83 -18.84 -8.85
C ASN A 3 -2.00 -17.60 -9.20
N LEU A 4 -2.30 -16.94 -10.33
CA LEU A 4 -1.58 -15.75 -10.80
C LEU A 4 -1.91 -14.53 -9.93
N LEU A 5 -3.18 -14.33 -9.56
CA LEU A 5 -3.56 -13.23 -8.66
C LEU A 5 -2.96 -13.41 -7.26
N GLN A 6 -3.01 -14.63 -6.70
CA GLN A 6 -2.40 -14.94 -5.41
C GLN A 6 -0.89 -14.70 -5.44
N LEU A 7 -0.21 -15.21 -6.46
CA LEU A 7 1.22 -15.02 -6.63
C LEU A 7 1.57 -13.54 -6.80
N SER A 8 0.79 -12.77 -7.56
CA SER A 8 1.02 -11.33 -7.73
C SER A 8 0.93 -10.55 -6.40
N VAL A 9 -0.02 -10.89 -5.53
CA VAL A 9 -0.17 -10.25 -4.21
C VAL A 9 1.05 -10.54 -3.33
N VAL A 10 1.50 -11.79 -3.23
CA VAL A 10 2.67 -12.14 -2.41
C VAL A 10 3.94 -11.51 -2.98
N VAL A 11 4.18 -11.68 -4.28
CA VAL A 11 5.41 -11.21 -4.92
C VAL A 11 5.53 -9.70 -4.79
N LEU A 12 4.44 -8.95 -5.01
CA LEU A 12 4.46 -7.50 -4.86
C LEU A 12 4.64 -7.09 -3.39
N ALA A 13 3.94 -7.73 -2.45
CA ALA A 13 4.12 -7.45 -1.02
C ALA A 13 5.58 -7.69 -0.56
N VAL A 14 6.16 -8.82 -0.97
CA VAL A 14 7.54 -9.19 -0.64
C VAL A 14 8.55 -8.25 -1.31
N ALA A 15 8.31 -7.82 -2.56
CA ALA A 15 9.19 -6.90 -3.27
C ALA A 15 9.20 -5.47 -2.67
N LEU A 16 8.09 -5.05 -2.06
CA LEU A 16 7.99 -3.72 -1.44
C LEU A 16 8.76 -3.60 -0.12
N VAL A 17 9.02 -4.71 0.57
CA VAL A 17 9.83 -4.71 1.82
C VAL A 17 11.27 -4.26 1.58
N PRO A 18 12.08 -4.91 0.72
CA PRO A 18 13.46 -4.48 0.51
C PRO A 18 13.51 -3.07 -0.09
N LEU A 19 12.52 -2.67 -0.89
CA LEU A 19 12.45 -1.31 -1.45
C LEU A 19 12.24 -0.26 -0.34
N THR A 20 11.29 -0.47 0.58
CA THR A 20 11.07 0.45 1.72
C THR A 20 12.24 0.47 2.70
N TRP A 21 12.81 -0.70 2.99
CA TRP A 21 13.96 -0.80 3.88
C TRP A 21 15.21 -0.17 3.29
N TYR A 22 15.50 -0.43 2.01
CA TYR A 22 16.63 0.17 1.31
C TYR A 22 16.52 1.70 1.32
N ALA A 23 15.36 2.25 0.96
CA ALA A 23 15.16 3.69 0.97
C ALA A 23 15.27 4.29 2.38
N THR A 24 14.90 3.56 3.43
CA THR A 24 15.00 4.01 4.81
C THR A 24 16.45 4.01 5.32
N LEU A 25 17.25 3.02 4.94
CA LEU A 25 18.58 2.80 5.50
C LEU A 25 19.71 3.44 4.67
N MET A 26 19.54 3.56 3.35
CA MET A 26 20.63 3.95 2.47
C MET A 26 20.88 5.46 2.47
N PRO A 27 22.15 5.89 2.48
CA PRO A 27 22.56 7.28 2.51
C PRO A 27 22.52 7.97 1.13
N LEU A 28 21.45 7.71 0.37
CA LEU A 28 21.28 8.21 -1.00
C LEU A 28 19.97 9.01 -1.13
N TRP A 29 19.68 9.85 -0.14
CA TRP A 29 18.59 10.83 -0.21
C TRP A 29 19.03 12.11 -0.92
N LEU A 30 20.26 12.52 -0.66
CA LEU A 30 20.99 13.59 -1.33
C LEU A 30 22.36 13.02 -1.68
N SER A 31 22.80 13.20 -2.93
CA SER A 31 24.10 12.71 -3.34
C SER A 31 24.84 13.68 -4.23
N GLN A 32 26.15 13.55 -4.21
CA GLN A 32 27.10 14.31 -5.01
C GLN A 32 28.27 13.40 -5.36
N SER A 33 28.84 13.63 -6.54
CA SER A 33 30.07 12.99 -6.99
C SER A 33 30.94 13.95 -7.80
N GLY A 34 32.23 13.68 -7.82
CA GLY A 34 33.20 14.40 -8.64
C GLY A 34 34.31 13.47 -9.11
N GLU A 35 34.88 13.78 -10.27
CA GLU A 35 35.92 12.95 -10.89
C GLU A 35 37.05 13.83 -11.43
N ARG A 36 38.28 13.38 -11.26
CA ARG A 36 39.46 14.05 -11.81
C ARG A 36 40.39 13.03 -12.47
N ASN A 37 40.70 13.28 -13.75
CA ASN A 37 41.66 12.51 -14.54
C ASN A 37 41.40 10.98 -14.51
N ASP A 38 40.13 10.57 -14.49
CA ASP A 38 39.63 9.18 -14.54
C ASP A 38 40.17 8.21 -13.47
N THR A 39 40.92 8.72 -12.49
CA THR A 39 41.65 7.94 -11.49
C THR A 39 41.39 8.40 -10.06
N ILE A 40 40.91 9.63 -9.91
CA ILE A 40 40.55 10.24 -8.63
C ILE A 40 39.04 10.45 -8.62
N TYR A 41 38.37 9.84 -7.64
CA TYR A 41 36.92 9.91 -7.49
C TYR A 41 36.55 10.40 -6.10
N TYR A 42 35.47 11.15 -6.06
CA TYR A 42 34.82 11.62 -4.85
C TYR A 42 33.34 11.31 -4.91
N SER A 43 32.79 10.81 -3.82
CA SER A 43 31.36 10.56 -3.67
C SER A 43 30.92 10.93 -2.27
N GLN A 44 29.77 11.59 -2.18
CA GLN A 44 29.12 11.91 -0.92
C GLN A 44 27.65 11.57 -0.99
N GLY A 45 27.14 11.08 0.12
CA GLY A 45 25.73 10.81 0.27
C GLY A 45 25.23 11.09 1.67
N ILE A 46 24.05 11.70 1.69
CA ILE A 46 23.32 12.04 2.90
C ILE A 46 22.11 11.13 3.00
N GLY A 47 21.95 10.52 4.18
CA GLY A 47 20.86 9.61 4.50
C GLY A 47 20.00 10.09 5.65
N LEU A 48 19.12 9.19 6.09
CA LEU A 48 18.34 9.41 7.30
C LEU A 48 19.14 9.09 8.56
N TRP A 49 19.93 8.02 8.53
CA TRP A 49 20.62 7.48 9.70
C TRP A 49 22.13 7.59 9.61
N LEU A 50 22.64 7.53 8.39
CA LEU A 50 24.06 7.48 8.06
C LEU A 50 24.33 8.46 6.94
N ASN A 51 25.53 9.01 6.97
CA ASN A 51 26.11 9.79 5.89
C ASN A 51 27.44 9.16 5.52
N PHE A 52 27.84 9.28 4.26
CA PHE A 52 29.14 8.81 3.82
C PHE A 52 29.86 9.85 2.99
N THR A 53 31.18 9.77 3.08
CA THR A 53 32.11 10.43 2.19
C THR A 53 33.10 9.37 1.70
N GLU A 54 33.38 9.34 0.41
CA GLU A 54 34.28 8.39 -0.21
C GLU A 54 35.25 9.12 -1.14
N HIS A 55 36.54 8.92 -0.90
CA HIS A 55 37.62 9.35 -1.78
C HIS A 55 38.35 8.13 -2.31
N VAL A 56 38.61 8.12 -3.62
CA VAL A 56 39.42 7.11 -4.30
C VAL A 56 40.58 7.81 -4.98
N GLY A 57 41.80 7.27 -4.83
CA GLY A 57 43.02 7.83 -5.41
C GLY A 57 43.68 8.88 -4.51
N ASP A 58 43.06 10.06 -4.38
CA ASP A 58 43.57 11.16 -3.54
C ASP A 58 42.62 11.43 -2.36
N ALA A 59 43.11 11.17 -1.14
CA ALA A 59 42.34 11.33 0.10
C ALA A 59 42.01 12.80 0.43
N ASN A 60 42.68 13.77 -0.20
CA ASN A 60 42.43 15.20 0.01
C ASN A 60 41.63 15.83 -1.13
N PHE A 61 41.17 15.04 -2.10
CA PHE A 61 40.43 15.57 -3.23
C PHE A 61 39.01 15.97 -2.82
N ASP A 62 38.82 17.25 -2.54
CA ASP A 62 37.49 17.86 -2.45
C ASP A 62 37.16 18.51 -3.81
N PRO A 63 36.03 18.16 -4.45
CA PRO A 63 35.55 18.86 -5.64
C PRO A 63 35.22 20.35 -5.38
N GLY A 64 35.34 20.85 -4.16
CA GLY A 64 35.15 22.26 -3.79
C GLY A 64 33.68 22.65 -3.64
N ASN A 65 32.80 21.65 -3.73
CA ASN A 65 31.36 21.72 -3.55
C ASN A 65 30.81 20.72 -2.53
N SER A 66 31.70 20.17 -1.68
CA SER A 66 31.36 19.41 -0.48
C SER A 66 30.32 20.14 0.37
N LEU A 67 29.35 19.39 0.88
CA LEU A 67 28.39 19.89 1.86
C LEU A 67 28.91 19.73 3.28
N TRP A 68 30.13 19.24 3.51
CA TRP A 68 30.76 19.16 4.82
C TRP A 68 31.84 20.23 4.97
N ILE A 69 31.76 20.97 6.08
CA ILE A 69 32.83 21.87 6.52
C ILE A 69 33.20 21.51 7.96
N PRO A 70 34.47 21.18 8.25
CA PRO A 70 35.55 20.93 7.28
C PRO A 70 35.27 19.69 6.39
N PRO A 71 36.00 19.52 5.27
CA PRO A 71 35.93 18.31 4.46
C PRO A 71 36.19 17.07 5.33
N GLN A 72 35.36 16.04 5.16
CA GLN A 72 35.47 14.78 5.89
C GLN A 72 36.40 13.82 5.18
N GLU A 73 37.11 12.98 5.93
CA GLU A 73 37.84 11.85 5.36
C GLU A 73 36.88 10.77 4.82
N SER A 74 37.42 9.79 4.09
CA SER A 74 36.65 8.63 3.66
C SER A 74 36.10 7.86 4.86
N GLY A 75 34.78 7.72 4.94
CA GLY A 75 34.13 7.09 6.07
C GLY A 75 32.61 7.18 6.02
N ALA A 76 31.99 6.54 7.02
CA ALA A 76 30.57 6.64 7.29
C ALA A 76 30.37 7.15 8.71
N ASP A 77 29.57 8.19 8.85
CA ASP A 77 29.19 8.74 10.15
C ASP A 77 27.71 8.56 10.40
N SER A 78 27.35 8.43 11.68
CA SER A 78 25.95 8.44 12.08
C SER A 78 25.38 9.86 12.08
N TYR A 79 24.10 9.99 11.75
CA TYR A 79 23.34 11.24 11.82
C TYR A 79 23.50 11.92 13.18
N SER A 80 23.36 11.18 14.27
CA SER A 80 23.43 11.73 15.62
C SER A 80 24.83 12.24 15.97
N THR A 81 25.87 11.49 15.59
CA THR A 81 27.27 11.91 15.79
C THR A 81 27.55 13.19 15.02
N GLN A 82 27.19 13.25 13.73
CA GLN A 82 27.42 14.45 12.92
C GLN A 82 26.66 15.65 13.46
N CYS A 83 25.38 15.50 13.83
CA CYS A 83 24.62 16.62 14.40
C CYS A 83 25.19 17.12 15.73
N THR A 84 25.73 16.24 16.56
CA THR A 84 26.36 16.63 17.83
C THR A 84 27.66 17.42 17.60
N ILE A 85 28.51 16.94 16.68
CA ILE A 85 29.77 17.62 16.30
C ILE A 85 29.47 18.96 15.61
N GLN A 86 28.42 19.00 14.78
CA GLN A 86 28.00 20.22 14.10
C GLN A 86 27.45 21.27 15.06
N GLN A 87 26.74 20.86 16.10
CA GLN A 87 26.21 21.80 17.09
C GLN A 87 27.33 22.55 17.83
N SER A 88 28.41 21.86 18.21
CA SER A 88 29.57 22.53 18.82
C SER A 88 30.30 23.42 17.81
N PHE A 89 30.46 22.96 16.56
CA PHE A 89 31.06 23.77 15.50
C PHE A 89 30.29 25.07 15.23
N CYS A 90 28.95 24.99 15.17
CA CYS A 90 28.10 26.13 14.88
C CYS A 90 27.97 27.13 16.03
N ALA A 91 28.21 26.70 17.27
CA ALA A 91 28.29 27.61 18.42
C ALA A 91 29.50 28.56 18.31
N ASP A 92 30.62 28.07 17.78
CA ASP A 92 31.89 28.79 17.66
C ASP A 92 32.19 29.26 16.22
N ALA A 93 31.18 29.26 15.33
CA ALA A 93 31.37 29.54 13.91
C ALA A 93 31.83 30.99 13.64
N VAL A 94 33.09 31.14 13.20
CA VAL A 94 33.68 32.42 12.79
C VAL A 94 33.76 32.51 11.26
N GLY A 95 33.14 33.53 10.68
CA GLY A 95 33.16 33.79 9.23
C GLY A 95 31.83 33.54 8.53
N GLU A 96 31.65 34.16 7.38
CA GLU A 96 30.37 34.17 6.66
C GLU A 96 30.04 32.80 6.05
N LEU A 97 31.03 32.09 5.51
CA LEU A 97 30.86 30.73 4.98
C LEU A 97 30.41 29.74 6.06
N HIS A 98 31.03 29.78 7.25
CA HIS A 98 30.66 28.91 8.37
C HIS A 98 29.24 29.18 8.88
N LYS A 99 28.82 30.45 8.91
CA LYS A 99 27.42 30.80 9.26
C LYS A 99 26.41 30.28 8.24
N GLN A 100 26.72 30.41 6.95
CA GLN A 100 25.85 29.90 5.87
C GLN A 100 25.75 28.37 5.91
N TYR A 101 26.86 27.71 6.20
CA TYR A 101 26.90 26.27 6.41
C TYR A 101 26.03 25.81 7.59
N CYS A 102 26.12 26.52 8.72
CA CYS A 102 25.30 26.23 9.90
C CYS A 102 23.79 26.34 9.63
N GLN A 103 23.35 27.20 8.71
CA GLN A 103 21.95 27.25 8.28
C GLN A 103 21.50 25.96 7.58
N VAL A 104 22.38 25.36 6.77
CA VAL A 104 22.10 24.07 6.11
C VAL A 104 22.06 22.95 7.16
N MET A 105 22.99 22.96 8.12
CA MET A 105 23.04 21.97 9.19
C MET A 105 21.87 22.08 10.17
N GLU A 106 21.33 23.27 10.41
CA GLU A 106 20.13 23.45 11.23
C GLU A 106 18.90 22.80 10.59
N VAL A 107 18.78 22.88 9.25
CA VAL A 107 17.71 22.19 8.51
C VAL A 107 17.91 20.67 8.54
N TYR A 108 19.14 20.21 8.32
CA TYR A 108 19.48 18.80 8.30
C TYR A 108 19.31 18.13 9.68
N CYS A 109 19.81 18.76 10.73
CA CYS A 109 19.72 18.29 12.12
C CYS A 109 18.39 18.68 12.79
N GLY A 110 17.47 19.27 12.04
CA GLY A 110 16.21 19.79 12.52
C GLY A 110 15.13 18.74 12.73
N THR A 111 13.96 19.22 13.16
CA THR A 111 12.79 18.39 13.46
C THR A 111 12.17 17.71 12.23
N ALA A 112 12.36 18.28 11.04
CA ALA A 112 11.88 17.67 9.80
C ALA A 112 12.56 16.31 9.55
N MET A 113 13.85 16.21 9.89
CA MET A 113 14.62 14.99 9.67
C MET A 113 14.25 13.89 10.65
N THR A 114 14.03 14.24 11.93
CA THR A 114 13.55 13.29 12.95
C THR A 114 12.13 12.82 12.65
N PHE A 115 11.27 13.70 12.12
CA PHE A 115 9.94 13.31 11.62
C PHE A 115 10.05 12.28 10.49
N LEU A 116 10.95 12.48 9.51
CA LEU A 116 11.16 11.52 8.42
C LEU A 116 11.68 10.17 8.92
N GLN A 117 12.65 10.17 9.84
CA GLN A 117 13.14 8.95 10.50
C GLN A 117 11.99 8.18 11.17
N LEU A 118 11.10 8.88 11.88
CA LEU A 118 9.95 8.27 12.55
C LEU A 118 8.93 7.73 11.55
N VAL A 119 8.52 8.53 10.56
CA VAL A 119 7.53 8.08 9.56
C VAL A 119 8.05 6.87 8.81
N LEU A 120 9.28 6.89 8.33
CA LEU A 120 9.84 5.80 7.52
C LEU A 120 10.16 4.55 8.35
N SER A 121 10.53 4.69 9.62
CA SER A 121 10.66 3.53 10.51
C SER A 121 9.30 2.86 10.78
N VAL A 122 8.23 3.64 10.96
CA VAL A 122 6.86 3.08 11.06
C VAL A 122 6.47 2.40 9.75
N MET A 123 6.70 3.03 8.59
CA MET A 123 6.40 2.43 7.28
C MET A 123 7.19 1.12 7.03
N ALA A 124 8.46 1.09 7.41
CA ALA A 124 9.31 -0.09 7.31
C ALA A 124 8.86 -1.24 8.24
N GLY A 125 8.32 -0.91 9.42
CA GLY A 125 7.69 -1.89 10.30
C GLY A 125 6.36 -2.42 9.75
N LEU A 126 5.51 -1.51 9.23
CA LEU A 126 4.23 -1.87 8.62
C LEU A 126 4.40 -2.70 7.34
N SER A 127 5.48 -2.52 6.58
CA SER A 127 5.74 -3.31 5.37
C SER A 127 5.91 -4.80 5.68
N LEU A 128 6.51 -5.16 6.83
CA LEU A 128 6.59 -6.54 7.30
C LEU A 128 5.21 -7.10 7.69
N LEU A 129 4.39 -6.32 8.39
CA LEU A 129 3.02 -6.72 8.73
C LEU A 129 2.17 -6.98 7.49
N VAL A 130 2.31 -6.13 6.46
CA VAL A 130 1.64 -6.31 5.16
C VAL A 130 2.02 -7.65 4.53
N VAL A 131 3.30 -8.06 4.58
CA VAL A 131 3.72 -9.37 4.05
C VAL A 131 3.11 -10.52 4.84
N VAL A 132 3.19 -10.49 6.17
CA VAL A 132 2.65 -11.56 7.02
C VAL A 132 1.16 -11.74 6.76
N TRP A 133 0.42 -10.64 6.67
CA TRP A 133 -1.02 -10.68 6.41
C TRP A 133 -1.36 -11.04 4.96
N ALA A 134 -0.54 -10.64 3.98
CA ALA A 134 -0.70 -11.08 2.59
C ALA A 134 -0.56 -12.60 2.46
N VAL A 135 0.41 -13.21 3.16
CA VAL A 135 0.56 -14.68 3.22
C VAL A 135 -0.62 -15.32 3.95
N HIS A 136 -1.08 -14.73 5.06
CA HIS A 136 -2.24 -15.22 5.80
C HIS A 136 -3.53 -15.19 4.95
N LEU A 137 -3.73 -14.13 4.17
CA LEU A 137 -4.89 -13.96 3.29
C LEU A 137 -4.97 -15.05 2.21
N ILE A 138 -3.82 -15.53 1.73
CA ILE A 138 -3.75 -16.57 0.68
C ILE A 138 -3.84 -17.98 1.26
N THR A 139 -3.28 -18.20 2.45
CA THR A 139 -3.32 -19.51 3.12
C THR A 139 -4.68 -19.80 3.75
N THR A 140 -5.41 -18.78 4.20
CA THR A 140 -6.75 -18.94 4.78
C THR A 140 -7.83 -19.10 3.72
N THR A 141 -8.75 -20.03 3.96
CA THR A 141 -9.89 -20.32 3.08
C THR A 141 -11.09 -19.40 3.31
N HIS A 142 -11.26 -18.90 4.54
CA HIS A 142 -12.38 -18.03 4.93
C HIS A 142 -12.00 -16.55 4.86
N CYS A 143 -12.98 -15.68 4.57
CA CYS A 143 -12.80 -14.24 4.73
C CYS A 143 -12.73 -13.91 6.22
N THR A 144 -11.70 -13.17 6.61
CA THR A 144 -11.53 -12.72 7.99
C THR A 144 -11.57 -11.20 8.04
N ILE A 145 -11.83 -10.63 9.22
CA ILE A 145 -11.79 -9.18 9.43
C ILE A 145 -10.39 -8.62 9.10
N ALA A 146 -9.33 -9.44 9.24
CA ALA A 146 -7.96 -9.09 8.88
C ALA A 146 -7.80 -8.72 7.39
N ASP A 147 -8.63 -9.27 6.50
CA ASP A 147 -8.61 -8.97 5.07
C ASP A 147 -8.95 -7.48 4.82
N ASN A 148 -9.88 -6.91 5.59
CA ASN A 148 -10.23 -5.49 5.50
C ASN A 148 -9.12 -4.59 6.03
N TYR A 149 -8.49 -4.97 7.15
CA TYR A 149 -7.40 -4.19 7.71
C TYR A 149 -6.15 -4.20 6.84
N LEU A 150 -5.87 -5.30 6.12
CA LEU A 150 -4.73 -5.36 5.19
C LEU A 150 -4.84 -4.28 4.10
N MET A 151 -6.03 -4.03 3.57
CA MET A 151 -6.25 -2.99 2.55
C MET A 151 -5.92 -1.60 3.10
N HIS A 152 -6.39 -1.31 4.31
CA HIS A 152 -6.10 -0.05 4.99
C HIS A 152 -4.62 0.11 5.31
N LEU A 153 -3.93 -0.97 5.73
CA LEU A 153 -2.49 -0.94 5.97
C LEU A 153 -1.70 -0.66 4.70
N CYS A 154 -2.07 -1.27 3.57
CA CYS A 154 -1.43 -0.99 2.29
C CYS A 154 -1.60 0.49 1.90
N VAL A 155 -2.83 1.02 1.94
CA VAL A 155 -3.08 2.43 1.61
C VAL A 155 -2.34 3.37 2.56
N PHE A 156 -2.39 3.10 3.86
CA PHE A 156 -1.70 3.89 4.87
C PHE A 156 -0.18 3.91 4.65
N ASN A 157 0.40 2.76 4.32
CA ASN A 157 1.84 2.66 4.04
C ASN A 157 2.23 3.46 2.78
N GLY A 158 1.42 3.37 1.74
CA GLY A 158 1.61 4.15 0.51
C GLY A 158 1.53 5.67 0.74
N VAL A 159 0.49 6.12 1.44
CA VAL A 159 0.31 7.53 1.80
C VAL A 159 1.43 8.02 2.70
N GLY A 160 1.89 7.20 3.65
CA GLY A 160 3.01 7.53 4.53
C GLY A 160 4.32 7.72 3.76
N CYS A 161 4.64 6.83 2.81
CA CYS A 161 5.78 7.00 1.90
C CYS A 161 5.69 8.29 1.09
N LEU A 162 4.54 8.59 0.47
CA LEU A 162 4.35 9.82 -0.31
C LEU A 162 4.45 11.07 0.57
N THR A 163 3.88 11.02 1.77
CA THR A 163 3.97 12.13 2.74
C THR A 163 5.43 12.36 3.16
N ALA A 164 6.19 11.29 3.39
CA ALA A 164 7.63 11.40 3.68
C ALA A 164 8.39 12.06 2.51
N ALA A 165 8.12 11.67 1.27
CA ALA A 165 8.74 12.31 0.10
C ALA A 165 8.39 13.80 -0.01
N VAL A 166 7.12 14.18 0.23
CA VAL A 166 6.67 15.58 0.22
C VAL A 166 7.32 16.39 1.33
N VAL A 167 7.35 15.87 2.56
CA VAL A 167 7.97 16.55 3.71
C VAL A 167 9.47 16.74 3.47
N TRP A 168 10.15 15.71 2.97
CA TRP A 168 11.56 15.83 2.61
C TRP A 168 11.78 16.92 1.54
N TYR A 169 10.97 16.92 0.48
CA TYR A 169 11.12 17.89 -0.60
C TYR A 169 10.87 19.33 -0.13
N MET A 170 9.78 19.55 0.62
CA MET A 170 9.34 20.89 1.02
C MET A 170 10.15 21.44 2.19
N CYS A 171 10.43 20.63 3.21
CA CYS A 171 11.05 21.08 4.46
C CYS A 171 12.57 20.96 4.46
N ILE A 172 13.15 20.06 3.65
CA ILE A 172 14.60 19.83 3.62
C ILE A 172 15.16 20.29 2.29
N PHE A 173 14.83 19.61 1.20
CA PHE A 173 15.47 19.84 -0.10
C PHE A 173 15.29 21.29 -0.57
N ARG A 174 14.05 21.81 -0.61
CA ARG A 174 13.80 23.20 -1.03
C ARG A 174 14.47 24.22 -0.13
N VAL A 175 14.48 23.99 1.18
CA VAL A 175 15.09 24.92 2.13
C VAL A 175 16.61 24.95 1.93
N VAL A 176 17.25 23.78 1.82
CA VAL A 176 18.68 23.65 1.52
C VAL A 176 19.03 24.37 0.20
N LEU A 177 18.28 24.14 -0.88
CA LEU A 177 18.52 24.81 -2.16
C LEU A 177 18.33 26.33 -2.10
N SER A 178 17.47 26.82 -1.21
CA SER A 178 17.20 28.26 -1.05
C SER A 178 18.32 29.00 -0.32
N THR A 179 19.19 28.27 0.40
CA THR A 179 20.30 28.85 1.15
C THR A 179 21.33 29.53 0.24
N THR A 180 21.98 30.55 0.76
CA THR A 180 23.10 31.22 0.08
C THR A 180 24.30 30.27 -0.10
N PHE A 181 24.50 29.35 0.86
CA PHE A 181 25.50 28.29 0.76
C PHE A 181 25.33 27.48 -0.51
N TYR A 182 24.13 26.95 -0.76
CA TYR A 182 23.89 26.13 -1.95
C TYR A 182 24.02 26.94 -3.24
N LYS A 183 23.60 28.21 -3.27
CA LYS A 183 23.77 29.07 -4.45
C LYS A 183 25.24 29.28 -4.81
N ASP A 184 26.09 29.48 -3.80
CA ASP A 184 27.54 29.56 -4.00
C ASP A 184 28.08 28.23 -4.55
N GLN A 185 27.68 27.09 -3.96
CA GLN A 185 28.09 25.78 -4.44
C GLN A 185 27.63 25.48 -5.87
N LEU A 186 26.39 25.86 -6.22
CA LEU A 186 25.85 25.70 -7.57
C LEU A 186 26.70 26.45 -8.60
N SER A 187 27.15 27.66 -8.28
CA SER A 187 28.04 28.43 -9.15
C SER A 187 29.36 27.71 -9.41
N ARG A 188 29.95 27.08 -8.37
CA ARG A 188 31.18 26.30 -8.45
C ARG A 188 31.02 24.98 -9.19
N CYS A 189 29.83 24.40 -9.17
CA CYS A 189 29.50 23.22 -9.97
C CYS A 189 29.33 23.57 -11.46
N SER A 190 28.75 24.73 -11.76
CA SER A 190 28.47 25.15 -13.15
C SER A 190 29.74 25.45 -13.95
N GLY A 191 30.85 25.79 -13.28
CA GLY A 191 32.19 25.84 -13.85
C GLY A 191 32.76 24.43 -14.04
N ASN A 192 32.31 23.75 -15.10
CA ASN A 192 32.49 22.32 -15.31
C ASN A 192 33.88 21.92 -15.86
N ASP A 193 34.96 22.35 -15.21
CA ASP A 193 36.32 22.00 -15.66
C ASP A 193 36.83 20.67 -15.08
N SER A 194 36.08 20.04 -14.16
CA SER A 194 36.52 18.80 -13.48
C SER A 194 35.38 17.81 -13.17
N GLY A 195 34.41 17.63 -14.08
CA GLY A 195 33.41 16.55 -13.99
C GLY A 195 32.55 16.54 -12.71
N ARG A 196 32.32 17.70 -12.10
CA ARG A 196 31.63 17.81 -10.80
C ARG A 196 30.13 17.72 -10.97
N THR A 197 29.46 16.90 -10.17
CA THR A 197 28.00 16.94 -10.08
C THR A 197 27.54 17.86 -8.95
N CYS A 198 26.44 18.57 -9.18
CA CYS A 198 25.74 19.27 -8.10
C CYS A 198 25.07 18.28 -7.16
N TRP A 199 24.77 18.71 -5.94
CA TRP A 199 23.85 17.95 -5.09
C TRP A 199 22.52 17.76 -5.81
N GLN A 200 22.15 16.50 -5.95
CA GLN A 200 20.95 16.07 -6.64
C GLN A 200 20.08 15.23 -5.71
N ILE A 201 18.82 15.10 -6.12
CA ILE A 201 17.87 14.18 -5.49
C ILE A 201 18.42 12.76 -5.66
N GLY A 202 18.69 12.09 -4.56
CA GLY A 202 19.24 10.75 -4.58
C GLY A 202 18.21 9.67 -4.91
N LEU A 203 18.70 8.46 -5.17
CA LEU A 203 17.89 7.30 -5.56
C LEU A 203 16.79 6.95 -4.55
N CYS A 204 17.06 7.12 -3.24
CA CYS A 204 16.11 6.74 -2.19
C CYS A 204 14.78 7.48 -2.33
N VAL A 205 14.78 8.75 -2.73
CA VAL A 205 13.55 9.55 -2.88
C VAL A 205 12.67 8.99 -4.00
N TYR A 206 13.27 8.61 -5.13
CA TYR A 206 12.54 7.99 -6.23
C TYR A 206 11.97 6.63 -5.83
N LEU A 207 12.74 5.82 -5.09
CA LEU A 207 12.26 4.54 -4.56
C LEU A 207 11.08 4.73 -3.60
N VAL A 208 11.12 5.72 -2.70
CA VAL A 208 9.98 6.03 -1.80
C VAL A 208 8.74 6.40 -2.61
N ILE A 209 8.86 7.19 -3.68
CA ILE A 209 7.73 7.57 -4.53
C ILE A 209 7.16 6.33 -5.23
N VAL A 210 8.02 5.51 -5.84
CA VAL A 210 7.61 4.27 -6.52
C VAL A 210 6.93 3.32 -5.53
N GLY A 211 7.50 3.10 -4.36
CA GLY A 211 6.89 2.31 -3.29
C GLY A 211 5.55 2.88 -2.85
N GLY A 212 5.48 4.20 -2.67
CA GLY A 212 4.27 4.93 -2.30
C GLY A 212 3.11 4.74 -3.27
N VAL A 213 3.39 4.60 -4.57
CA VAL A 213 2.38 4.29 -5.61
C VAL A 213 2.06 2.80 -5.69
N LEU A 214 3.06 1.93 -5.52
CA LEU A 214 2.87 0.47 -5.61
C LEU A 214 2.08 -0.11 -4.43
N TYR A 215 2.11 0.53 -3.25
CA TYR A 215 1.31 0.11 -2.09
C TYR A 215 -0.21 0.20 -2.33
N PRO A 216 -0.78 1.29 -2.86
CA PRO A 216 -2.17 1.35 -3.32
C PRO A 216 -2.48 0.32 -4.41
N VAL A 217 -1.57 0.07 -5.34
CA VAL A 217 -1.74 -0.99 -6.36
C VAL A 217 -1.87 -2.37 -5.68
N LEU A 218 -1.03 -2.66 -4.68
CA LEU A 218 -1.18 -3.86 -3.86
C LEU A 218 -2.54 -3.91 -3.15
N ALA A 219 -3.03 -2.79 -2.63
CA ALA A 219 -4.36 -2.72 -2.02
C ALA A 219 -5.47 -3.12 -3.00
N VAL A 220 -5.41 -2.64 -4.26
CA VAL A 220 -6.37 -3.01 -5.32
C VAL A 220 -6.30 -4.51 -5.65
N LEU A 221 -5.10 -5.09 -5.68
CA LEU A 221 -4.94 -6.53 -5.88
C LEU A 221 -5.52 -7.34 -4.71
N VAL A 222 -5.34 -6.88 -3.48
CA VAL A 222 -5.94 -7.48 -2.27
C VAL A 222 -7.47 -7.40 -2.34
N ILE A 223 -8.06 -6.23 -2.65
CA ILE A 223 -9.51 -6.07 -2.85
C ILE A 223 -10.02 -7.07 -3.89
N SER A 224 -9.33 -7.15 -5.04
CA SER A 224 -9.69 -8.04 -6.14
C SER A 224 -9.61 -9.51 -5.72
N HIS A 225 -8.67 -9.88 -4.85
CA HIS A 225 -8.57 -11.24 -4.33
C HIS A 225 -9.70 -11.57 -3.36
N VAL A 226 -9.96 -10.68 -2.40
CA VAL A 226 -10.99 -10.83 -1.36
C VAL A 226 -12.38 -10.92 -1.98
N THR A 227 -12.71 -10.03 -2.92
CA THR A 227 -13.99 -10.06 -3.65
C THR A 227 -14.18 -11.34 -4.45
N ASN A 228 -13.14 -11.83 -5.13
CA ASN A 228 -13.18 -13.12 -5.84
C ASN A 228 -13.36 -14.31 -4.90
N LYS A 229 -12.73 -14.28 -3.72
CA LYS A 229 -12.88 -15.30 -2.66
C LYS A 229 -14.31 -15.31 -2.13
N PHE A 230 -14.86 -14.14 -1.81
CA PHE A 230 -16.24 -13.98 -1.36
C PHE A 230 -17.27 -14.47 -2.40
N ARG A 231 -17.10 -14.09 -3.67
CA ARG A 231 -18.00 -14.52 -4.76
C ARG A 231 -18.03 -16.04 -4.92
N ARG A 232 -16.88 -16.73 -4.76
CA ARG A 232 -16.84 -18.20 -4.78
C ARG A 232 -17.57 -18.81 -3.60
N PHE A 233 -17.41 -18.24 -2.41
CA PHE A 233 -18.12 -18.71 -1.23
C PHE A 233 -19.64 -18.57 -1.41
N GLN A 234 -20.10 -17.43 -1.94
CA GLN A 234 -21.53 -17.24 -2.28
C GLN A 234 -22.03 -18.26 -3.32
N GLN A 235 -21.24 -18.55 -4.35
CA GLN A 235 -21.60 -19.57 -5.36
C GLN A 235 -21.68 -20.98 -4.76
N LEU A 236 -20.77 -21.33 -3.84
CA LEU A 236 -20.81 -22.61 -3.13
C LEU A 236 -22.01 -22.71 -2.20
N LEU A 237 -22.30 -21.66 -1.43
CA LEU A 237 -23.50 -21.59 -0.58
C LEU A 237 -24.78 -21.72 -1.39
N ARG A 238 -24.85 -21.06 -2.55
CA ARG A 238 -26.00 -21.14 -3.44
C ARG A 238 -26.20 -22.57 -3.96
N ARG A 239 -25.13 -23.25 -4.38
CA ARG A 239 -25.20 -24.66 -4.80
C ARG A 239 -25.62 -25.59 -3.67
N LEU A 240 -25.11 -25.39 -2.46
CA LEU A 240 -25.50 -26.18 -1.29
C LEU A 240 -26.98 -25.98 -0.94
N TYR A 241 -27.47 -24.74 -1.02
CA TYR A 241 -28.89 -24.45 -0.81
C TYR A 241 -29.75 -25.09 -1.90
N GLU A 242 -29.38 -24.94 -3.18
CA GLU A 242 -30.07 -25.58 -4.31
C GLU A 242 -30.08 -27.11 -4.17
N SER A 243 -28.97 -27.75 -3.81
CA SER A 243 -28.93 -29.20 -3.55
C SER A 243 -29.75 -29.62 -2.34
N ALA A 244 -29.77 -28.82 -1.28
CA ALA A 244 -30.59 -29.11 -0.09
C ALA A 244 -32.10 -28.99 -0.41
N THR A 245 -32.50 -28.04 -1.26
CA THR A 245 -33.89 -27.92 -1.73
C THR A 245 -34.30 -29.02 -2.71
N VAL A 246 -33.35 -29.63 -3.44
CA VAL A 246 -33.62 -30.75 -4.36
C VAL A 246 -33.73 -32.09 -3.62
N VAL A 247 -33.16 -32.20 -2.41
CA VAL A 247 -33.27 -33.39 -1.54
C VAL A 247 -34.57 -33.39 -0.71
N GLU A 248 -35.37 -32.32 -0.73
CA GLU A 248 -36.74 -32.34 -0.18
C GLU A 248 -37.75 -32.91 -1.20
N VAL A 249 -37.80 -34.24 -1.34
CA VAL A 249 -38.88 -35.00 -2.02
C VAL A 249 -39.15 -36.31 -1.25
N PRO A 250 -40.42 -36.72 -1.01
CA PRO A 250 -41.60 -36.02 -0.49
C PRO A 250 -41.93 -36.48 0.96
N PRO A 251 -42.88 -35.87 1.69
CA PRO A 251 -43.44 -36.55 2.86
C PRO A 251 -44.18 -37.83 2.40
N PRO A 252 -43.91 -39.01 3.01
CA PRO A 252 -44.71 -40.19 2.74
C PRO A 252 -46.15 -39.92 3.18
N VAL A 253 -47.08 -39.96 2.24
CA VAL A 253 -48.51 -39.92 2.54
C VAL A 253 -48.86 -41.26 3.18
N MET A 254 -48.81 -41.32 4.51
CA MET A 254 -49.31 -42.47 5.28
C MET A 254 -50.80 -42.30 5.56
N ASP A 255 -51.56 -43.22 4.97
CA ASP A 255 -52.85 -43.82 5.33
C ASP A 255 -54.07 -42.94 5.63
N MET A 256 -55.04 -43.04 4.71
CA MET A 256 -56.44 -43.25 5.09
C MET A 256 -56.91 -44.64 4.69
N LYS A 257 -57.32 -45.36 5.73
CA LYS A 257 -57.85 -46.71 5.85
C LYS A 257 -59.02 -47.02 4.88
N SER A 258 -58.85 -48.02 4.01
CA SER A 258 -59.92 -48.95 3.62
C SER A 258 -59.37 -50.23 2.95
N GLN A 259 -59.43 -51.32 3.71
CA GLN A 259 -59.86 -52.68 3.30
C GLN A 259 -59.52 -53.25 1.90
N VAL A 260 -58.93 -54.45 1.95
CA VAL A 260 -59.19 -55.67 1.13
C VAL A 260 -58.05 -56.17 0.21
N LEU A 261 -57.48 -57.30 0.68
CA LEU A 261 -56.93 -58.49 0.00
C LEU A 261 -55.74 -58.41 -0.99
N ASP A 262 -54.77 -59.28 -0.66
CA ASP A 262 -53.98 -60.16 -1.52
C ASP A 262 -52.60 -59.76 -2.08
N ARG A 263 -51.58 -60.49 -1.56
CA ARG A 263 -50.62 -61.34 -2.30
C ARG A 263 -49.25 -60.77 -2.73
N SER A 264 -48.21 -61.28 -2.04
CA SER A 264 -46.97 -61.89 -2.59
C SER A 264 -45.76 -61.04 -3.08
N ARG A 265 -44.62 -61.26 -2.39
CA ARG A 265 -43.22 -61.53 -2.88
C ARG A 265 -42.17 -60.39 -2.93
N ASN A 266 -40.96 -60.83 -2.54
CA ASN A 266 -39.62 -60.23 -2.34
C ASN A 266 -39.03 -59.34 -3.47
N ASP A 267 -38.03 -58.50 -3.10
CA ASP A 267 -36.62 -58.46 -3.61
C ASP A 267 -35.93 -57.10 -3.25
N THR A 268 -34.92 -57.06 -2.38
CA THR A 268 -33.44 -56.92 -2.59
C THR A 268 -32.87 -55.67 -3.28
N LEU A 269 -32.12 -54.86 -2.49
CA LEU A 269 -30.73 -54.37 -2.65
C LEU A 269 -30.19 -53.97 -4.04
N GLN A 270 -29.77 -52.70 -4.22
CA GLN A 270 -28.46 -52.26 -4.78
C GLN A 270 -28.41 -50.73 -5.02
N SER A 271 -27.63 -49.99 -4.21
CA SER A 271 -26.93 -48.74 -4.59
C SER A 271 -26.33 -48.09 -3.34
N ALA A 272 -25.16 -48.57 -2.90
CA ALA A 272 -24.48 -48.07 -1.70
C ALA A 272 -23.01 -47.69 -1.91
N GLU A 273 -22.49 -47.68 -3.15
CA GLU A 273 -21.04 -47.59 -3.38
C GLU A 273 -20.55 -46.29 -4.03
N VAL A 274 -21.44 -45.32 -4.28
CA VAL A 274 -21.06 -44.00 -4.86
C VAL A 274 -21.19 -42.84 -3.86
N ALA A 275 -21.79 -43.07 -2.69
CA ALA A 275 -22.03 -42.04 -1.67
C ALA A 275 -20.87 -41.86 -0.66
N LEU A 276 -19.92 -42.79 -0.62
CA LEU A 276 -18.87 -42.83 0.42
C LEU A 276 -17.77 -41.77 0.26
N ASP A 277 -17.55 -41.25 -0.96
CA ASP A 277 -16.45 -40.29 -1.22
C ASP A 277 -16.86 -38.82 -0.97
N VAL A 278 -18.17 -38.56 -0.79
CA VAL A 278 -18.71 -37.22 -0.48
C VAL A 278 -18.86 -37.00 1.02
N GLU A 279 -19.07 -38.06 1.79
CA GLU A 279 -19.21 -37.98 3.26
C GLU A 279 -17.88 -37.68 3.97
N GLU A 280 -16.74 -38.13 3.44
CA GLU A 280 -15.42 -37.84 4.04
C GLU A 280 -15.04 -36.35 3.95
N TYR A 281 -15.47 -35.66 2.89
CA TYR A 281 -15.30 -34.21 2.74
C TYR A 281 -16.27 -33.39 3.61
N LEU A 282 -17.48 -33.90 3.86
CA LEU A 282 -18.49 -33.25 4.71
C LEU A 282 -18.22 -33.42 6.21
N ALA A 283 -17.58 -34.53 6.62
CA ALA A 283 -17.25 -34.79 8.02
C ALA A 283 -16.23 -33.79 8.61
N SER A 284 -15.40 -33.17 7.76
CA SER A 284 -14.42 -32.15 8.15
C SER A 284 -15.03 -30.78 8.49
N THR A 285 -16.30 -30.51 8.14
CA THR A 285 -16.93 -29.19 8.30
C THR A 285 -18.19 -29.26 9.17
N LYS A 286 -18.04 -29.71 10.42
CA LYS A 286 -19.10 -29.57 11.44
C LYS A 286 -19.26 -28.10 11.86
N LEU A 287 -20.05 -27.35 11.11
CA LEU A 287 -20.66 -26.11 11.57
C LEU A 287 -21.92 -26.43 12.38
N ALA A 288 -22.06 -25.80 13.54
CA ALA A 288 -23.21 -25.98 14.44
C ALA A 288 -24.54 -25.64 13.72
N PRO A 289 -25.64 -26.37 13.99
CA PRO A 289 -26.90 -26.16 13.30
C PRO A 289 -27.49 -24.79 13.68
N LEU A 290 -27.70 -23.94 12.67
CA LEU A 290 -28.39 -22.66 12.82
C LEU A 290 -29.86 -22.90 13.18
N LYS A 291 -30.28 -22.35 14.31
CA LYS A 291 -31.66 -22.34 14.82
C LYS A 291 -32.54 -21.56 13.82
N LYS A 292 -33.42 -22.27 13.09
CA LYS A 292 -34.38 -21.67 12.15
C LYS A 292 -35.34 -20.74 12.91
N HIS A 293 -35.31 -19.44 12.59
CA HIS A 293 -36.39 -18.52 12.95
C HIS A 293 -37.47 -18.54 11.86
N PRO A 294 -38.76 -18.71 12.23
CA PRO A 294 -39.84 -18.75 11.26
C PRO A 294 -40.31 -17.34 10.93
N SER A 295 -39.71 -16.69 9.94
CA SER A 295 -40.20 -15.41 9.40
C SER A 295 -39.71 -15.18 7.97
N ALA A 296 -40.20 -15.98 7.02
CA ALA A 296 -40.02 -15.71 5.59
C ALA A 296 -41.17 -16.29 4.73
N VAL A 297 -42.40 -16.26 5.24
CA VAL A 297 -43.62 -16.56 4.46
C VAL A 297 -44.52 -15.34 4.50
N ARG A 298 -44.11 -14.28 3.79
CA ARG A 298 -45.01 -13.21 3.31
C ARG A 298 -44.24 -12.26 2.39
N LEU A 299 -43.99 -12.67 1.15
CA LEU A 299 -43.71 -11.76 0.02
C LEU A 299 -43.82 -12.54 -1.29
N GLN A 300 -44.98 -13.16 -1.51
CA GLN A 300 -45.37 -13.62 -2.84
C GLN A 300 -46.89 -13.55 -2.93
N GLY A 301 -47.38 -12.44 -3.46
CA GLY A 301 -48.79 -12.17 -3.66
C GLY A 301 -49.02 -10.67 -3.79
N THR A 302 -49.42 -10.24 -4.99
CA THR A 302 -49.84 -8.88 -5.39
C THR A 302 -48.73 -7.84 -5.66
N ARG A 303 -48.09 -7.94 -6.83
CA ARG A 303 -47.77 -6.76 -7.66
C ARG A 303 -48.66 -6.82 -8.90
N THR A 304 -49.76 -6.07 -8.88
CA THR A 304 -50.56 -5.75 -10.06
C THR A 304 -49.85 -4.63 -10.83
N ALA A 305 -49.71 -4.81 -12.15
CA ALA A 305 -49.03 -3.94 -13.10
C ALA A 305 -49.73 -2.57 -13.32
N LYS A 306 -49.91 -1.77 -12.27
CA LYS A 306 -50.58 -0.46 -12.35
C LYS A 306 -49.85 0.69 -11.65
N ASP A 307 -48.69 0.44 -11.04
CA ASP A 307 -47.88 1.47 -10.38
C ASP A 307 -46.66 1.92 -11.19
N ASP A 308 -46.28 1.20 -12.26
CA ASP A 308 -45.11 1.57 -13.08
C ASP A 308 -45.40 2.73 -14.04
N SER A 309 -46.67 2.98 -14.42
CA SER A 309 -47.00 4.08 -15.34
C SER A 309 -47.09 5.47 -14.68
N LYS A 310 -47.07 5.54 -13.34
CA LYS A 310 -47.09 6.82 -12.60
C LYS A 310 -45.70 7.31 -12.22
N LEU A 311 -44.71 6.41 -12.23
CA LEU A 311 -43.34 6.76 -11.87
C LEU A 311 -42.59 7.33 -13.09
N GLU A 312 -42.86 6.85 -14.31
CA GLU A 312 -42.27 7.37 -15.54
C GLU A 312 -42.77 8.79 -15.91
N GLU A 313 -44.04 9.13 -15.65
CA GLU A 313 -44.56 10.50 -15.88
C GLU A 313 -43.98 11.54 -14.91
N LEU A 314 -43.45 11.12 -13.75
CA LEU A 314 -42.84 12.02 -12.77
C LEU A 314 -41.35 12.29 -13.05
N GLU A 315 -40.63 11.33 -13.64
CA GLU A 315 -39.23 11.52 -14.05
C GLU A 315 -39.11 12.41 -15.31
N GLU A 316 -40.03 12.32 -16.28
CA GLU A 316 -40.02 13.21 -17.45
C GLU A 316 -40.36 14.68 -17.12
N LEU A 317 -41.12 14.92 -16.04
CA LEU A 317 -41.49 16.26 -15.57
C LEU A 317 -40.39 16.96 -14.74
N GLU A 318 -39.44 16.21 -14.18
CA GLU A 318 -38.27 16.77 -13.48
C GLU A 318 -37.11 17.07 -14.44
N GLU A 319 -36.92 16.30 -15.51
CA GLU A 319 -35.88 16.57 -16.52
C GLU A 319 -36.18 17.82 -17.37
N GLN A 320 -37.45 18.17 -17.60
CA GLN A 320 -37.80 19.40 -18.35
C GLN A 320 -37.58 20.71 -17.57
N LYS A 321 -37.21 20.65 -16.28
CA LYS A 321 -37.07 21.84 -15.42
C LYS A 321 -35.62 22.32 -15.23
N GLN A 322 -34.65 21.66 -15.86
CA GLN A 322 -33.22 21.93 -15.65
C GLN A 322 -32.50 22.62 -16.81
N ASP A 323 -33.17 22.86 -17.94
CA ASP A 323 -32.61 23.57 -19.10
C ASP A 323 -33.35 24.90 -19.37
N GLU A 324 -33.12 25.92 -18.54
CA GLU A 324 -33.33 27.33 -18.94
C GLU A 324 -32.15 28.20 -18.44
N PRO A 325 -31.49 28.99 -19.30
CA PRO A 325 -30.31 29.78 -18.93
C PRO A 325 -30.69 31.07 -18.19
N ALA A 326 -30.01 31.31 -17.06
CA ALA A 326 -30.11 32.55 -16.30
C ALA A 326 -29.67 33.77 -17.13
N THR A 327 -30.64 34.61 -17.51
CA THR A 327 -30.40 35.96 -18.03
C THR A 327 -30.63 36.98 -16.92
N CYS A 328 -29.59 37.75 -16.58
CA CYS A 328 -29.71 38.95 -15.74
C CYS A 328 -30.32 40.10 -16.56
N PRO A 329 -31.33 40.84 -16.04
CA PRO A 329 -31.74 42.09 -16.64
C PRO A 329 -30.99 43.28 -15.99
N ILE A 330 -30.57 44.19 -16.86
CA ILE A 330 -30.09 45.54 -16.58
C ILE A 330 -31.29 46.47 -16.37
N GLY A 331 -31.15 47.47 -15.47
CA GLY A 331 -31.95 48.70 -15.39
C GLY A 331 -32.35 49.02 -13.94
N VAL A 332 -32.04 50.16 -13.32
CA VAL A 332 -32.02 51.56 -13.80
C VAL A 332 -30.89 52.34 -13.12
#